data_AF-A0A9Q0NA14-F1
#
_entry.id   AF-A0A9Q0NA14-F1
#
_cell.length_a   1.000
_cell.length_b   1.000
_cell.length_c   1.000
_cell.angle_alpha   90.00
_cell.angle_beta   90.00
_cell.angle_gamma   90.00
#
_symmetry.space_group_name_H-M   'P 1'
#
loop_
_entity.id
_entity.type
_entity.pdbx_description
1 polymer ?
#
loop_
_entity_poly.entity_id
_entity_poly.type
_entity_poly.pdbx_seq_one_letter_code
_entity_poly.pdbx_strand_id
1 'polypeptide(L)'
;MTSAVDTSFIPDLPRGPLDTYRSRANFDWKKLRLIFEDAYTLKIKYKAWNTLEADPLFAKPKCTLPADEQKRRTAMQVNRLTDLNLVPPEIYDLSYKHKTKFLMSINEALHSICPSMSVKAALGTGLFTNALNAMGSERHLDYYNAAWNVD
;
A
#
# COMPACT_ATOMS: atom_id res chain seq x y z
N MET A 1 14.53 -17.58 -26.84
CA MET A 1 13.87 -18.38 -25.78
C MET A 1 13.15 -17.42 -24.85
N THR A 2 11.83 -17.28 -24.97
CA THR A 2 11.04 -16.44 -24.05
C THR A 2 11.03 -17.11 -22.68
N SER A 3 11.75 -16.53 -21.72
CA SER A 3 11.62 -16.88 -20.30
C SER A 3 10.13 -16.86 -19.93
N ALA A 4 9.65 -17.96 -19.34
CA ALA A 4 8.29 -18.03 -18.83
C ALA A 4 8.12 -16.95 -17.75
N VAL A 5 7.19 -16.03 -17.95
CA VAL A 5 6.89 -14.96 -17.00
C VAL A 5 6.29 -15.58 -15.73
N ASP A 6 6.95 -15.39 -14.58
CA ASP A 6 6.47 -15.90 -13.29
C ASP A 6 5.22 -15.13 -12.82
N THR A 7 4.09 -15.84 -12.76
CA THR A 7 2.80 -15.35 -12.28
C THR A 7 2.36 -16.01 -10.97
N SER A 8 3.22 -16.82 -10.33
CA SER A 8 2.85 -17.66 -9.17
C SER A 8 2.45 -16.84 -7.93
N PHE A 9 2.99 -15.63 -7.80
CA PHE A 9 2.69 -14.71 -6.71
C PHE A 9 1.33 -14.00 -6.85
N ILE A 10 0.69 -14.08 -8.02
CA ILE A 10 -0.64 -13.49 -8.28
C ILE A 10 -1.69 -14.54 -7.85
N PRO A 11 -2.56 -14.24 -6.87
CA PRO A 11 -3.56 -15.17 -6.39
C PRO A 11 -4.60 -15.49 -7.48
N ASP A 12 -5.20 -16.68 -7.39
CA ASP A 12 -6.31 -17.05 -8.26
C ASP A 12 -7.58 -16.28 -7.90
N LEU A 13 -8.43 -16.06 -8.92
CA LEU A 13 -9.74 -15.46 -8.69
C LEU A 13 -10.63 -16.43 -7.88
N PRO A 14 -11.47 -15.91 -6.96
CA PRO A 14 -12.33 -16.76 -6.15
C PRO A 14 -13.36 -17.47 -7.02
N ARG A 15 -13.58 -18.77 -6.77
CA ARG A 15 -14.60 -19.57 -7.46
C ARG A 15 -16.00 -19.07 -7.15
N GLY A 16 -16.93 -19.18 -8.11
CA GLY A 16 -18.31 -18.77 -7.92
C GLY A 16 -19.11 -18.61 -9.22
N PRO A 17 -20.28 -17.93 -9.16
CA PRO A 17 -21.20 -17.82 -10.29
C PRO A 17 -20.61 -17.10 -11.51
N LEU A 18 -19.49 -16.38 -11.32
CA LEU A 18 -18.78 -15.68 -12.40
C LEU A 18 -17.78 -16.57 -13.16
N ASP A 19 -17.53 -17.80 -12.71
CA ASP A 19 -16.53 -18.69 -13.32
C ASP A 19 -16.86 -19.06 -14.76
N THR A 20 -18.16 -19.21 -15.08
CA THR A 20 -18.66 -19.49 -16.44
C THR A 20 -18.33 -18.38 -17.44
N TYR A 21 -18.12 -17.15 -16.95
CA TYR A 21 -17.70 -16.02 -17.76
C TYR A 21 -16.18 -15.92 -17.83
N ARG A 22 -15.48 -16.15 -16.70
CA ARG A 22 -14.00 -16.13 -16.64
C ARG A 22 -13.37 -17.20 -17.51
N SER A 23 -13.99 -18.38 -17.61
CA SER A 23 -13.51 -19.49 -18.45
C SER A 23 -13.59 -19.22 -19.95
N ARG A 24 -14.33 -18.19 -20.39
CA ARG A 24 -14.43 -17.78 -21.80
C ARG A 24 -13.24 -16.92 -22.26
N ALA A 25 -12.35 -16.54 -21.35
CA ALA A 25 -11.18 -15.76 -21.71
C ALA A 25 -10.21 -16.60 -22.55
N ASN A 26 -9.85 -16.10 -23.74
CA ASN A 26 -8.90 -16.75 -24.64
C ASN A 26 -7.42 -16.36 -24.32
N PHE A 27 -7.17 -15.74 -23.17
CA PHE A 27 -5.85 -15.30 -22.73
C PHE A 27 -5.67 -15.50 -21.23
N ASP A 28 -4.42 -15.57 -20.79
CA ASP A 28 -4.06 -15.64 -19.37
C ASP A 28 -4.14 -14.24 -18.73
N TRP A 29 -5.11 -14.04 -17.85
CA TRP A 29 -5.34 -12.77 -17.19
C TRP A 29 -4.18 -12.35 -16.26
N LYS A 30 -3.41 -13.31 -15.70
CA LYS A 30 -2.25 -13.00 -14.85
C LYS A 30 -1.11 -12.45 -15.69
N LYS A 31 -0.93 -12.96 -16.91
CA LYS A 31 0.02 -12.36 -17.88
C LYS A 31 -0.43 -10.97 -18.32
N LEU A 32 -1.73 -10.78 -18.56
CA LEU A 32 -2.27 -9.46 -18.86
C LEU A 32 -2.02 -8.47 -17.70
N ARG A 33 -2.19 -8.91 -16.45
CA ARG A 33 -1.90 -8.09 -15.27
C ARG A 33 -0.45 -7.58 -15.26
N LEU A 34 0.51 -8.42 -15.69
CA LEU A 34 1.93 -8.06 -15.78
C LEU A 34 2.28 -7.13 -16.95
N ILE A 35 1.40 -7.01 -17.95
CA ILE A 35 1.53 -6.01 -19.02
C ILE A 35 1.18 -4.62 -18.48
N PHE A 36 0.16 -4.53 -17.62
CA PHE A 36 -0.26 -3.24 -17.03
C PHE A 36 0.66 -2.76 -15.93
N GLU A 37 1.27 -3.69 -15.19
CA GLU A 37 2.04 -3.36 -14.00
C GLU A 37 3.16 -4.37 -13.76
N ASP A 38 4.37 -3.88 -13.50
CA ASP A 38 5.53 -4.76 -13.34
C ASP A 38 5.45 -5.65 -12.09
N ALA A 39 6.10 -6.81 -12.16
CA ALA A 39 6.07 -7.80 -11.09
C ALA A 39 6.58 -7.27 -9.75
N TYR A 40 7.55 -6.34 -9.75
CA TYR A 40 8.10 -5.78 -8.53
C TYR A 40 7.04 -4.94 -7.80
N THR A 41 6.37 -4.03 -8.51
CA THR A 41 5.28 -3.23 -7.92
C THR A 41 4.11 -4.11 -7.47
N LEU A 42 3.71 -5.12 -8.26
CA LEU A 42 2.62 -6.02 -7.85
C LEU A 42 2.94 -6.81 -6.59
N LYS A 43 4.18 -7.31 -6.42
CA LYS A 43 4.58 -8.03 -5.21
C LYS A 43 4.46 -7.15 -3.96
N ILE A 44 4.83 -5.87 -4.08
CA ILE A 44 4.66 -4.88 -3.01
C ILE A 44 3.17 -4.73 -2.67
N LYS A 45 2.31 -4.54 -3.69
CA LYS A 45 0.87 -4.37 -3.50
C LYS A 45 0.19 -5.60 -2.89
N TYR A 46 0.49 -6.80 -3.38
CA TYR A 46 -0.05 -8.04 -2.81
C TYR A 46 0.39 -8.26 -1.37
N LYS A 47 1.65 -7.96 -1.02
CA LYS A 47 2.09 -8.00 0.39
C LYS A 47 1.23 -7.07 1.23
N ALA A 48 1.06 -5.81 0.81
CA ALA A 48 0.25 -4.84 1.53
C ALA A 48 -1.22 -5.30 1.65
N TRP A 49 -1.87 -5.71 0.56
CA TRP A 49 -3.26 -6.16 0.59
C TRP A 49 -3.48 -7.38 1.48
N ASN A 50 -2.61 -8.38 1.41
CA ASN A 50 -2.71 -9.57 2.25
C ASN A 50 -2.52 -9.22 3.74
N THR A 51 -1.60 -8.31 4.05
CA THR A 51 -1.41 -7.83 5.44
C THR A 51 -2.64 -7.07 5.95
N LEU A 52 -3.25 -6.21 5.13
CA LEU A 52 -4.46 -5.48 5.50
C LEU A 52 -5.69 -6.38 5.62
N GLU A 53 -5.82 -7.37 4.74
CA GLU A 53 -6.93 -8.31 4.73
C GLU A 53 -6.98 -9.15 6.02
N ALA A 54 -5.82 -9.47 6.59
CA ALA A 54 -5.70 -10.21 7.85
C ALA A 54 -6.06 -9.39 9.10
N ASP A 55 -6.13 -8.06 9.01
CA ASP A 55 -6.39 -7.18 10.15
C ASP A 55 -7.84 -6.63 10.12
N PRO A 56 -8.68 -6.99 11.13
CA PRO A 56 -10.10 -6.59 11.17
C PRO A 56 -10.34 -5.08 11.10
N LEU A 57 -9.37 -4.24 11.49
CA LEU A 57 -9.51 -2.78 11.43
C LEU A 57 -9.71 -2.27 10.00
N PHE A 58 -9.21 -3.02 9.00
CA PHE A 58 -9.28 -2.66 7.59
C PHE A 58 -10.48 -3.31 6.87
N ALA A 59 -11.26 -4.15 7.55
CA ALA A 59 -12.48 -4.74 6.99
C ALA A 59 -13.49 -3.65 6.56
N LYS A 60 -14.08 -3.78 5.36
CA LYS A 60 -15.01 -2.75 4.84
C LYS A 60 -16.33 -2.76 5.64
N PRO A 61 -16.81 -1.59 6.12
CA PRO A 61 -18.12 -1.48 6.76
C PRO A 61 -19.24 -1.89 5.80
N LYS A 62 -20.32 -2.46 6.33
CA LYS A 62 -21.49 -2.86 5.53
C LYS A 62 -22.28 -1.65 5.00
N CYS A 63 -22.17 -0.51 5.68
CA CYS A 63 -22.82 0.74 5.33
C CYS A 63 -21.88 1.93 5.60
N THR A 64 -22.20 3.07 5.01
CA THR A 64 -21.47 4.32 5.27
C THR A 64 -21.62 4.72 6.73
N LEU A 65 -20.50 4.89 7.41
CA LEU A 65 -20.45 5.32 8.81
C LEU A 65 -20.72 6.82 8.94
N PRO A 66 -21.18 7.32 10.10
CA PRO A 66 -21.20 8.75 10.40
C PRO A 66 -19.82 9.40 10.24
N ALA A 67 -19.77 10.70 9.92
CA ALA A 67 -18.52 11.39 9.60
C ALA A 67 -17.46 11.30 10.73
N ASP A 68 -17.85 11.44 11.99
CA ASP A 68 -16.92 11.37 13.10
C ASP A 68 -16.38 9.95 13.32
N GLU A 69 -17.20 8.94 13.07
CA GLU A 69 -16.77 7.55 13.12
C GLU A 69 -15.81 7.21 11.97
N GLN A 70 -16.02 7.76 10.77
CA GLN A 70 -15.06 7.65 9.67
C GLN A 70 -13.70 8.26 10.05
N LYS A 71 -13.70 9.44 10.67
CA LYS A 71 -12.47 10.11 11.13
C LYS A 71 -11.76 9.31 12.22
N ARG A 72 -12.50 8.85 13.23
CA ARG A 72 -11.98 8.03 14.34
C ARG A 72 -11.33 6.75 13.81
N ARG A 73 -12.04 6.03 12.95
CA ARG A 73 -11.54 4.82 12.31
C ARG A 73 -10.30 5.08 11.45
N THR A 74 -10.30 6.16 10.67
CA THR A 74 -9.14 6.54 9.84
C THR A 74 -7.91 6.83 10.72
N ALA A 75 -8.09 7.51 11.87
CA ALA A 75 -7.00 7.76 12.81
C ALA A 75 -6.42 6.46 13.36
N MET A 76 -7.28 5.52 13.78
CA MET A 76 -6.83 4.19 14.22
C MET A 76 -6.06 3.45 13.13
N GLN A 77 -6.55 3.48 11.87
CA GLN A 77 -5.90 2.82 10.74
C GLN A 77 -4.52 3.41 10.44
N VAL A 78 -4.37 4.73 10.47
CA VAL A 78 -3.07 5.39 10.26
C VAL A 78 -2.09 5.00 11.36
N ASN A 79 -2.51 5.00 12.63
CA ASN A 79 -1.66 4.57 13.73
C ASN A 79 -1.28 3.10 13.60
N ARG A 80 -2.19 2.25 13.12
CA ARG A 80 -1.91 0.83 12.91
C ARG A 80 -0.85 0.57 11.83
N LEU A 81 -0.63 1.49 10.88
CA LEU A 81 0.33 1.29 9.79
C LEU A 81 1.77 1.09 10.27
N THR A 82 2.17 1.72 11.38
CA THR A 82 3.51 1.55 11.95
C THR A 82 3.73 0.11 12.40
N ASP A 83 2.72 -0.52 12.99
CA ASP A 83 2.79 -1.91 13.46
C ASP A 83 2.83 -2.93 12.33
N LEU A 84 2.29 -2.59 11.15
CA LEU A 84 2.20 -3.52 10.02
C LEU A 84 3.55 -3.74 9.31
N ASN A 85 4.58 -2.94 9.61
CA ASN A 85 5.93 -3.07 9.04
C ASN A 85 5.94 -3.25 7.51
N LEU A 86 5.10 -2.47 6.81
CA LEU A 86 4.95 -2.55 5.36
C LEU A 86 6.19 -2.06 4.60
N VAL A 87 7.04 -1.25 5.24
CA VAL A 87 8.28 -0.72 4.70
C VAL A 87 9.46 -1.33 5.48
N PRO A 88 10.12 -2.35 4.93
CA PRO A 88 11.30 -2.93 5.55
C PRO A 88 12.46 -1.91 5.69
N PRO A 89 13.33 -2.03 6.71
CA PRO A 89 14.45 -1.11 6.93
C PRO A 89 15.37 -0.96 5.72
N GLU A 90 15.61 -2.04 4.98
CA GLU A 90 16.47 -2.03 3.79
C GLU A 90 15.98 -1.11 2.66
N ILE A 91 14.70 -0.70 2.67
CA ILE A 91 14.16 0.24 1.69
C ILE A 91 14.73 1.64 1.89
N TYR A 92 15.13 2.01 3.12
CA TYR A 92 15.67 3.34 3.41
C TYR A 92 17.08 3.54 2.84
N ASP A 93 17.84 2.46 2.66
CA ASP A 93 19.18 2.44 2.08
C ASP A 93 19.18 2.47 0.55
N LEU A 94 18.02 2.27 -0.08
CA LEU A 94 17.89 2.35 -1.53
C LEU A 94 18.07 3.77 -2.05
N SER A 95 18.55 3.86 -3.31
CA SER A 95 18.57 5.13 -4.05
C SER A 95 17.19 5.80 -4.01
N TYR A 96 17.16 7.14 -4.04
CA TYR A 96 15.93 7.93 -4.01
C TYR A 96 14.84 7.42 -4.96
N LYS A 97 15.19 7.13 -6.22
CA LYS A 97 14.24 6.65 -7.24
C LYS A 97 13.54 5.34 -6.81
N HIS A 98 14.31 4.36 -6.34
CA HIS A 98 13.79 3.05 -5.95
C HIS A 98 12.98 3.13 -4.66
N LYS A 99 13.47 3.89 -3.66
CA LYS A 99 12.75 4.16 -2.42
C LYS A 99 11.40 4.83 -2.68
N THR A 100 11.38 5.90 -3.49
CA THR A 100 10.15 6.60 -3.86
C THR A 100 9.18 5.67 -4.60
N LYS A 101 9.66 4.87 -5.55
CA LYS A 101 8.81 3.88 -6.26
C LYS A 101 8.17 2.89 -5.28
N PHE A 102 8.93 2.38 -4.31
CA PHE A 102 8.42 1.45 -3.30
C PHE A 102 7.33 2.11 -2.45
N LEU A 103 7.61 3.30 -1.90
CA LEU A 103 6.68 4.04 -1.04
C LEU A 103 5.39 4.43 -1.78
N MET A 104 5.50 4.84 -3.05
CA MET A 104 4.33 5.13 -3.89
C MET A 104 3.50 3.87 -4.17
N SER A 105 4.15 2.73 -4.40
CA SER A 105 3.48 1.44 -4.63
C SER A 105 2.68 0.99 -3.39
N ILE A 106 3.27 1.15 -2.19
CA ILE A 106 2.56 0.94 -0.92
C ILE A 106 1.38 1.89 -0.81
N ASN A 107 1.58 3.19 -0.99
CA ASN A 107 0.52 4.18 -0.84
C ASN A 107 -0.66 3.92 -1.81
N GLU A 108 -0.38 3.50 -3.03
CA GLU A 108 -1.40 3.13 -4.00
C GLU A 108 -2.19 1.88 -3.54
N ALA A 109 -1.52 0.88 -2.96
CA ALA A 109 -2.16 -0.29 -2.37
C ALA A 109 -3.07 0.09 -1.19
N LEU A 110 -2.62 1.01 -0.31
CA LEU A 110 -3.41 1.52 0.80
C LEU A 110 -4.64 2.27 0.28
N HIS A 111 -4.46 3.10 -0.75
CA HIS A 111 -5.52 3.92 -1.33
C HIS A 111 -6.66 3.07 -1.90
N SER A 112 -6.38 1.92 -2.53
CA SER A 112 -7.42 1.04 -3.07
C SER A 112 -8.32 0.41 -1.99
N ILE A 113 -7.85 0.35 -0.74
CA ILE A 113 -8.60 -0.20 0.40
C ILE A 113 -9.29 0.90 1.20
N CYS A 114 -8.54 1.93 1.61
CA CYS A 114 -9.05 3.07 2.36
C CYS A 114 -8.35 4.37 1.92
N PRO A 115 -8.97 5.15 1.02
CA PRO A 115 -8.42 6.41 0.52
C PRO A 115 -8.09 7.43 1.62
N SER A 116 -8.96 7.58 2.61
CA SER A 116 -8.79 8.57 3.70
C SER A 116 -7.53 8.29 4.53
N MET A 117 -7.22 7.01 4.77
CA MET A 117 -6.01 6.60 5.48
C MET A 117 -4.76 6.91 4.66
N SER A 118 -4.75 6.51 3.38
CA SER A 118 -3.65 6.78 2.45
C SER A 118 -3.31 8.28 2.38
N VAL A 119 -4.33 9.13 2.22
CA VAL A 119 -4.14 10.58 2.16
C VAL A 119 -3.63 11.13 3.50
N LYS A 120 -4.20 10.67 4.62
CA LYS A 120 -3.78 11.13 5.95
C LYS A 120 -2.34 10.74 6.27
N ALA A 121 -1.90 9.53 5.91
CA ALA A 121 -0.51 9.11 6.05
C ALA A 121 0.41 9.91 5.11
N ALA A 122 0.06 10.02 3.83
CA ALA A 122 0.89 10.73 2.84
C ALA A 122 1.09 12.22 3.18
N LEU A 123 0.05 12.90 3.68
CA LEU A 123 0.17 14.30 4.11
C LEU A 123 0.82 14.43 5.49
N GLY A 124 0.43 13.57 6.44
CA GLY A 124 0.88 13.65 7.83
C GLY A 124 2.36 13.32 7.99
N THR A 125 2.83 12.24 7.36
CA THR A 125 4.24 11.82 7.46
C THR A 125 5.02 12.18 6.20
N GLY A 126 4.48 11.89 5.01
CA GLY A 126 5.20 12.10 3.74
C GLY A 126 5.50 13.56 3.42
N LEU A 127 4.47 14.42 3.36
CA LEU A 127 4.66 15.84 3.04
C LEU A 127 5.44 16.56 4.15
N PHE A 128 5.13 16.27 5.42
CA PHE A 128 5.83 16.84 6.56
C PHE A 128 7.33 16.54 6.54
N THR A 129 7.72 15.26 6.40
CA THR A 129 9.14 14.86 6.34
C THR A 129 9.85 15.43 5.13
N ASN A 130 9.19 15.48 3.97
CA ASN A 130 9.75 16.11 2.77
C ASN A 130 10.00 17.62 2.97
N ALA A 131 9.07 18.33 3.63
CA ALA A 131 9.24 19.75 3.92
C ALA A 131 10.41 20.00 4.87
N LEU A 132 10.55 19.17 5.92
CA LEU A 132 11.70 19.23 6.83
C LEU A 132 13.02 18.91 6.13
N ASN A 133 13.05 17.91 5.24
CA ASN A 133 14.26 17.57 4.50
C ASN A 133 14.67 18.68 3.51
N ALA A 134 13.70 19.32 2.86
CA ALA A 134 13.97 20.34 1.84
C ALA A 134 14.28 21.73 2.43
N MET A 135 13.63 22.10 3.54
CA MET A 135 13.68 23.46 4.10
C MET A 135 14.16 23.52 5.55
N GLY A 136 14.34 22.37 6.20
CA GLY A 136 14.78 22.29 7.58
C GLY A 136 16.28 22.51 7.72
N SER A 137 16.67 22.92 8.92
CA SER A 137 18.05 22.87 9.44
C SER A 137 18.21 21.77 10.48
N GLU A 138 19.44 21.51 10.93
CA GLU A 138 19.80 20.47 11.92
C GLU A 138 18.91 20.46 13.17
N ARG A 139 18.41 21.63 13.60
CA ARG A 139 17.48 21.76 14.73
C ARG A 139 16.17 20.95 14.57
N HIS A 140 15.81 20.53 13.36
CA HIS A 140 14.58 19.77 13.09
C HIS A 140 14.80 18.28 12.96
N LEU A 141 16.05 17.80 13.14
CA LEU A 141 16.39 16.40 12.94
C LEU A 141 15.61 15.49 13.91
N ASP A 142 15.39 15.92 15.15
CA ASP A 142 14.60 15.19 16.13
C ASP A 142 13.15 14.97 15.67
N TYR A 143 12.50 16.02 15.14
CA TYR A 143 11.14 15.92 14.59
C TYR A 143 11.08 15.07 13.31
N TYR A 144 12.11 15.16 12.47
CA TYR A 144 12.21 14.36 11.25
C TYR A 144 12.30 12.86 11.58
N ASN A 145 13.14 12.51 12.56
CA ASN A 145 13.30 11.12 13.01
C ASN A 145 12.05 10.61 13.75
N ALA A 146 11.37 11.47 14.52
CA ALA A 146 10.15 11.12 15.23
C ALA A 146 8.93 10.98 14.32
N ALA A 147 8.92 11.55 13.11
CA ALA A 147 7.74 11.58 12.25
C ALA A 147 7.20 10.19 11.84
N TRP A 148 8.04 9.15 11.92
CA TRP A 148 7.64 7.76 11.65
C TRP A 148 7.42 6.91 12.92
N ASN A 149 7.75 7.47 14.10
CA ASN A 149 7.55 6.85 15.40
C ASN A 149 6.38 7.55 16.09
N VAL A 150 5.18 7.05 15.86
CA VAL A 150 3.99 7.51 16.57
C VAL A 150 3.90 6.72 17.87
N ASP A 151 4.58 7.20 18.92
CA ASP A 151 4.34 6.79 20.30
C ASP A 151 3.05 7.42 20.86
#